data_AF-A0A4Q6BS55-F1
#
_entry.id   AF-A0A4Q6BS55-F1
#
_cell.length_a   1.000
_cell.length_b   1.000
_cell.length_c   1.000
_cell.angle_alpha   90.00
_cell.angle_beta   90.00
_cell.angle_gamma   90.00
#
_symmetry.space_group_name_H-M   'P 1'
#
loop_
_entity.id
_entity.type
_entity.pdbx_description
1 polymer ?
#
loop_
_entity_poly.entity_id
_entity_poly.type
_entity_poly.pdbx_seq_one_letter_code
_entity_poly.pdbx_strand_id
1 'polypeptide(L)'
;AKNYVELKDNVPTGKILAVEGTRYDFRNSRQIKDEKYNGCLAHLERDSKGLAIATLKAKGSSNEVVITMDDAFDYVVIYTGDAIPAPNQRQGFAIEPMTCAPDAFNHKGWGTKILESGAEFSGTYSIHARVLET
;
A
#
# COMPACT_ATOMS: atom_id res chain seq x y z
N ALA A 1 -6.25 3.47 5.24
CA ALA A 1 -6.18 2.02 5.57
C ALA A 1 -6.31 1.87 7.07
N LYS A 2 -7.07 0.88 7.55
CA LYS A 2 -7.35 0.72 8.98
C LYS A 2 -6.34 -0.19 9.69
N ASN A 3 -5.64 -1.03 8.95
CA ASN A 3 -4.73 -2.02 9.50
C ASN A 3 -3.42 -2.12 8.72
N TYR A 4 -2.44 -2.83 9.29
CA TYR A 4 -1.22 -3.25 8.62
C TYR A 4 -0.85 -4.68 9.05
N VAL A 5 -0.11 -5.38 8.19
CA VAL A 5 0.46 -6.69 8.49
C VAL A 5 1.73 -6.49 9.32
N GLU A 6 1.77 -7.06 10.53
CA GLU A 6 2.96 -7.02 11.38
C GLU A 6 4.05 -7.90 10.79
N LEU A 7 5.24 -7.31 10.55
CA LEU A 7 6.42 -8.01 10.06
C LEU A 7 7.50 -8.08 11.14
N LYS A 8 8.24 -9.19 11.16
CA LYS A 8 9.50 -9.34 11.88
C LYS A 8 10.56 -9.82 10.90
N ASP A 9 11.67 -9.10 10.79
CA ASP A 9 12.76 -9.42 9.86
C ASP A 9 12.28 -9.57 8.39
N ASN A 10 11.34 -8.72 7.97
CA ASN A 10 10.63 -8.75 6.67
C ASN A 10 9.73 -9.97 6.42
N VAL A 11 9.45 -10.77 7.46
CA VAL A 11 8.52 -11.92 7.37
C VAL A 11 7.22 -11.59 8.11
N PRO A 12 6.05 -11.86 7.52
CA PRO A 12 4.78 -11.73 8.23
C PRO A 12 4.72 -12.58 9.50
N THR A 13 4.20 -11.99 10.57
CA THR A 13 4.06 -12.67 11.87
C THR A 13 2.73 -13.41 12.02
N GLY A 14 1.85 -13.32 11.02
CA GLY A 14 0.46 -13.78 11.09
C GLY A 14 -0.51 -12.82 11.78
N LYS A 15 -0.08 -11.61 12.18
CA LYS A 15 -0.97 -10.60 12.78
C LYS A 15 -1.27 -9.45 11.82
N ILE A 16 -2.53 -9.03 11.84
CA ILE A 16 -3.02 -7.79 11.22
C ILE A 16 -3.41 -6.85 12.37
N LEU A 17 -2.72 -5.73 12.51
CA LEU A 17 -2.86 -4.80 13.63
C LEU A 17 -3.47 -3.48 13.16
N ALA A 18 -4.12 -2.74 14.06
CA ALA A 18 -4.68 -1.43 13.74
C ALA A 18 -3.56 -0.41 13.47
N VAL A 19 -3.79 0.52 12.53
CA VAL A 19 -2.81 1.59 12.27
C VAL A 19 -2.87 2.72 13.30
N GLU A 20 -4.01 2.91 13.97
CA GLU A 20 -4.23 4.01 14.93
C GLU A 20 -3.10 4.11 15.96
N GLY A 21 -2.55 5.31 16.14
CA GLY A 21 -1.43 5.54 17.06
C GLY A 21 -0.09 4.95 16.63
N THR A 22 0.01 4.37 15.43
CA THR A 22 1.26 3.78 14.90
C THR A 22 1.84 4.61 13.77
N ARG A 23 3.10 4.31 13.43
CA ARG A 23 3.78 4.90 12.26
C ARG A 23 3.16 4.53 10.91
N TYR A 24 2.28 3.52 10.86
CA TYR A 24 1.57 3.11 9.65
C TYR A 24 0.25 3.89 9.44
N ASP A 25 -0.10 4.82 10.34
CA ASP A 25 -1.28 5.65 10.15
C ASP A 25 -1.04 6.76 9.13
N PHE A 26 -1.52 6.51 7.91
CA PHE A 26 -1.51 7.45 6.79
C PHE A 26 -2.92 7.89 6.39
N ARG A 27 -3.94 7.67 7.24
CA ARG A 27 -5.32 8.14 6.98
C ARG A 27 -5.39 9.66 6.91
N ASN A 28 -4.54 10.32 7.70
CA ASN A 28 -4.22 11.73 7.55
C ASN A 28 -2.84 11.86 6.88
N SER A 29 -2.74 12.69 5.84
CA SER A 29 -1.49 12.88 5.11
C SER A 29 -0.40 13.42 6.03
N ARG A 30 0.80 12.84 5.94
CA ARG A 30 1.97 13.26 6.73
C ARG A 30 3.27 13.00 5.98
N GLN A 31 4.33 13.64 6.44
CA GLN A 31 5.67 13.42 5.90
C GLN A 31 6.25 12.07 6.35
N ILE A 32 6.94 11.40 5.43
CA ILE A 32 7.69 10.15 5.66
C ILE A 32 9.04 10.43 6.35
N LYS A 33 9.75 11.50 5.95
CA LYS A 33 11.09 11.85 6.50
C LYS A 33 12.08 10.67 6.41
N ASP A 34 12.79 10.38 7.50
CA ASP A 34 13.80 9.31 7.60
C ASP A 34 13.20 7.95 7.97
N GLU A 35 11.87 7.86 8.07
CA GLU A 35 11.20 6.63 8.37
C GLU A 35 11.39 5.60 7.25
N LYS A 36 11.60 4.35 7.67
CA LYS A 36 11.81 3.19 6.79
C LYS A 36 10.57 2.34 6.71
N TYR A 37 10.06 2.14 5.51
CA TYR A 37 8.90 1.31 5.24
C TYR A 37 9.29 0.21 4.28
N ASN A 38 8.85 -0.99 4.61
CA ASN A 38 8.73 -2.15 3.76
C ASN A 38 7.56 -2.95 4.36
N GLY A 39 6.33 -2.46 4.16
CA GLY A 39 5.18 -2.93 4.94
C GLY A 39 3.90 -2.98 4.14
N CYS A 40 2.98 -3.84 4.56
CA CYS A 40 1.70 -4.03 3.91
C CYS A 40 0.57 -3.42 4.75
N LEU A 41 -0.14 -2.45 4.19
CA LEU A 41 -1.38 -1.91 4.71
C LEU A 41 -2.55 -2.81 4.28
N ALA A 42 -3.55 -2.95 5.14
CA ALA A 42 -4.72 -3.80 4.95
C ALA A 42 -6.01 -3.06 5.34
N HIS A 43 -7.15 -3.61 4.93
CA HIS A 43 -8.47 -3.03 5.19
C HIS A 43 -8.53 -1.56 4.74
N LEU A 44 -8.33 -1.37 3.43
CA LEU A 44 -8.31 -0.04 2.81
C LEU A 44 -9.66 0.67 3.02
N GLU A 45 -9.59 1.97 3.28
CA GLU A 45 -10.79 2.79 3.28
C GLU A 45 -11.13 3.13 1.84
N ARG A 46 -12.42 3.07 1.53
CA ARG A 46 -12.95 3.27 0.19
C ARG A 46 -13.89 4.47 0.19
N ASP A 47 -13.85 5.25 -0.87
CA ASP A 47 -14.75 6.39 -1.06
C ASP A 47 -16.17 5.94 -1.43
N SER A 48 -17.06 6.89 -1.72
CA SER A 48 -18.45 6.60 -2.12
C SER A 48 -18.58 5.88 -3.46
N LYS A 49 -17.50 5.79 -4.25
CA LYS A 49 -17.41 5.04 -5.50
C LYS A 49 -16.80 3.65 -5.32
N GLY A 50 -16.43 3.27 -4.08
CA GLY A 50 -15.78 2.01 -3.77
C GLY A 50 -14.27 1.98 -4.04
N LEU A 51 -13.66 3.12 -4.37
CA LEU A 51 -12.24 3.18 -4.68
C LEU A 51 -11.42 3.45 -3.42
N ALA A 52 -10.39 2.64 -3.20
CA ALA A 52 -9.32 3.01 -2.29
C ALA A 52 -8.36 3.98 -3.01
N ILE A 53 -7.86 4.98 -2.28
CA ILE A 53 -7.00 6.03 -2.83
C ILE A 53 -5.72 6.12 -2.01
N ALA A 54 -4.57 6.03 -2.68
CA ALA A 54 -3.27 6.31 -2.11
C ALA A 54 -2.64 7.49 -2.83
N THR A 55 -2.01 8.38 -2.07
CA THR A 55 -1.55 9.67 -2.58
C THR A 55 -0.14 9.95 -2.10
N LEU A 56 0.77 10.24 -3.04
CA LEU A 56 2.14 10.64 -2.77
C LEU A 56 2.37 12.06 -3.27
N LYS A 57 2.81 12.94 -2.36
CA LYS A 57 3.10 14.35 -2.67
C LYS A 57 4.55 14.67 -2.33
N ALA A 58 5.24 15.32 -3.27
CA ALA A 58 6.58 15.85 -3.01
C ALA A 58 6.50 17.10 -2.10
N LYS A 59 7.35 17.17 -1.07
CA LYS A 59 7.38 18.30 -0.15
C LYS A 59 7.71 19.59 -0.91
N GLY A 60 6.91 20.63 -0.70
CA GLY A 60 7.09 21.93 -1.37
C GLY A 60 6.70 21.95 -2.85
N SER A 61 6.15 20.85 -3.38
CA SER A 61 5.65 20.78 -4.75
C SER A 61 4.12 20.81 -4.77
N SER A 62 3.55 21.35 -5.85
CA SER A 62 2.14 21.17 -6.21
C SER A 62 1.87 19.82 -6.88
N ASN A 63 2.91 19.07 -7.24
CA ASN A 63 2.78 17.78 -7.91
C ASN A 63 2.43 16.66 -6.92
N GLU A 64 1.52 15.82 -7.36
CA GLU A 64 1.02 14.67 -6.64
C GLU A 64 0.84 13.48 -7.57
N VAL A 65 1.13 12.28 -7.08
CA VAL A 65 0.78 11.02 -7.72
C VAL A 65 -0.38 10.42 -6.93
N VAL A 66 -1.47 10.12 -7.61
CA VAL A 66 -2.67 9.51 -7.05
C VAL A 66 -2.85 8.14 -7.66
N ILE A 67 -3.01 7.13 -6.81
CA ILE A 67 -3.31 5.77 -7.20
C ILE A 67 -4.73 5.46 -6.72
N THR A 68 -5.60 5.08 -7.64
CA THR A 68 -6.94 4.58 -7.30
C THR A 68 -7.00 3.08 -7.53
N MET A 69 -7.73 2.38 -6.68
CA MET A 69 -7.78 0.92 -6.63
C MET A 69 -9.24 0.50 -6.43
N ASP A 70 -9.75 -0.35 -7.31
CA ASP A 70 -11.08 -0.94 -7.15
C ASP A 70 -11.11 -2.00 -6.02
N ASP A 71 -12.23 -2.71 -5.91
CA ASP A 71 -12.48 -3.69 -4.86
C ASP A 71 -11.67 -5.00 -5.01
N ALA A 72 -10.93 -5.17 -6.10
CA ALA A 72 -10.02 -6.30 -6.27
C ALA A 72 -8.76 -6.20 -5.40
N PHE A 73 -8.37 -4.98 -4.97
CA PHE A 73 -7.16 -4.71 -4.19
C PHE A 73 -7.51 -4.32 -2.75
N ASP A 74 -7.29 -5.24 -1.81
CA ASP A 74 -7.57 -5.03 -0.38
C ASP A 74 -6.33 -4.68 0.45
N TYR A 75 -5.16 -4.65 -0.20
CA TYR A 75 -3.86 -4.47 0.42
C TYR A 75 -3.01 -3.49 -0.39
N VAL A 76 -2.10 -2.80 0.28
CA VAL A 76 -1.09 -1.94 -0.35
C VAL A 76 0.25 -2.18 0.31
N VAL A 77 1.27 -2.57 -0.46
CA VAL A 77 2.65 -2.54 0.05
C VAL A 77 3.24 -1.14 -0.18
N ILE A 78 3.88 -0.60 0.86
CA ILE A 78 4.65 0.63 0.79
C ILE A 78 6.12 0.35 1.08
N TYR A 79 6.99 0.88 0.24
CA TYR A 79 8.44 0.66 0.36
C TYR A 79 9.24 1.93 0.06
N THR A 80 10.13 2.30 0.98
CA THR A 80 10.99 3.49 0.87
C THR A 80 12.32 3.24 0.17
N GLY A 81 12.60 2.04 -0.34
CA GLY A 81 13.84 1.80 -1.09
C GLY A 81 15.09 1.60 -0.21
N ASP A 82 14.95 1.24 1.06
CA ASP A 82 16.07 1.21 2.02
C ASP A 82 17.10 0.12 1.76
N ALA A 83 16.71 -1.02 1.19
CA ALA A 83 17.61 -2.12 0.86
C ALA A 83 18.28 -1.96 -0.51
N ILE A 84 17.90 -0.94 -1.28
CA ILE A 84 18.51 -0.64 -2.58
C ILE A 84 19.94 -0.12 -2.34
N PRO A 85 20.98 -0.68 -2.99
CA PRO A 85 22.35 -0.19 -2.84
C PRO A 85 22.54 1.25 -3.32
N ALA A 86 23.55 1.93 -2.77
CA ALA A 86 23.99 3.22 -3.28
C ALA A 86 24.42 3.11 -4.77
N PRO A 87 24.21 4.16 -5.58
CA PRO A 87 23.68 5.48 -5.23
C PRO A 87 22.14 5.58 -5.23
N ASN A 88 21.43 4.47 -5.47
CA ASN A 88 19.98 4.48 -5.71
C ASN A 88 19.13 4.30 -4.45
N GLN A 89 19.76 4.18 -3.28
CA GLN A 89 19.07 4.06 -2.00
C GLN A 89 18.10 5.23 -1.77
N ARG A 90 16.83 4.91 -1.48
CA ARG A 90 15.74 5.88 -1.24
C ARG A 90 15.54 6.94 -2.35
N GLN A 91 15.94 6.64 -3.59
CA GLN A 91 15.67 7.52 -4.75
C GLN A 91 14.24 7.35 -5.31
N GLY A 92 13.47 6.40 -4.77
CA GLY A 92 12.09 6.16 -5.16
C GLY A 92 11.24 5.70 -3.98
N PHE A 93 9.93 5.73 -4.16
CA PHE A 93 8.94 5.24 -3.21
C PHE A 93 7.95 4.34 -3.95
N ALA A 94 7.74 3.12 -3.47
CA ALA A 94 6.77 2.21 -4.05
C ALA A 94 5.44 2.26 -3.29
N ILE A 95 4.36 2.23 -4.05
CA ILE A 95 3.00 1.97 -3.60
C ILE A 95 2.49 0.87 -4.51
N GLU A 96 2.26 -0.30 -3.95
CA GLU A 96 1.97 -1.51 -4.70
C GLU A 96 0.55 -1.97 -4.32
N PRO A 97 -0.47 -1.74 -5.16
CA PRO A 97 -1.78 -2.34 -4.99
C PRO A 97 -1.67 -3.87 -5.03
N MET A 98 -2.19 -4.54 -3.99
CA MET A 98 -2.10 -5.98 -3.85
C MET A 98 -3.49 -6.59 -3.62
N THR A 99 -3.78 -7.70 -4.29
CA THR A 99 -5.05 -8.42 -4.20
C THR A 99 -5.11 -9.35 -2.98
N CYS A 100 -3.95 -9.62 -2.37
CA CYS A 100 -3.78 -10.37 -1.12
C CYS A 100 -2.59 -9.81 -0.34
N ALA A 101 -2.49 -10.11 0.96
CA ALA A 101 -1.32 -9.75 1.75
C ALA A 101 -0.10 -10.62 1.38
N PRO A 102 1.12 -10.15 1.68
CA PRO A 102 2.31 -11.00 1.63
C PRO A 102 2.11 -12.27 2.46
N ASP A 103 2.62 -13.39 1.96
CA ASP A 103 2.53 -14.70 2.63
C ASP A 103 1.10 -15.25 2.80
N ALA A 104 0.13 -14.78 1.99
CA ALA A 104 -1.28 -15.17 2.12
C ALA A 104 -1.53 -16.69 2.05
N PHE A 105 -0.72 -17.47 1.34
CA PHE A 105 -0.88 -18.93 1.30
C PHE A 105 -0.69 -19.61 2.67
N ASN A 106 0.07 -18.99 3.57
CA ASN A 106 0.29 -19.48 4.94
C ASN A 106 -0.71 -18.88 5.94
N HIS A 107 -1.54 -17.92 5.52
CA HIS A 107 -2.44 -17.18 6.39
C HIS A 107 -3.87 -17.13 5.84
N LYS A 108 -4.74 -18.00 6.37
CA LYS A 108 -6.15 -18.03 5.98
C LYS A 108 -6.81 -16.67 6.20
N GLY A 109 -7.54 -16.19 5.18
CA GLY A 109 -8.26 -14.92 5.22
C GLY A 109 -7.45 -13.71 4.73
N TRP A 110 -6.20 -13.90 4.31
CA TRP A 110 -5.34 -12.80 3.82
C TRP A 110 -5.52 -12.48 2.33
N GLY A 111 -6.71 -12.74 1.80
CA GLY A 111 -7.08 -12.38 0.43
C GLY A 111 -6.67 -13.38 -0.65
N THR A 112 -6.19 -14.59 -0.29
CA THR A 112 -5.91 -15.64 -1.28
C THR A 112 -7.12 -15.89 -2.19
N LYS A 113 -6.89 -15.79 -3.50
CA LYS A 113 -7.87 -16.15 -4.53
C LYS A 113 -7.39 -17.41 -5.24
N ILE A 114 -8.22 -18.44 -5.27
CA ILE A 114 -7.95 -19.67 -6.00
C ILE A 114 -8.63 -19.54 -7.37
N LEU A 115 -7.86 -19.69 -8.44
CA LEU A 115 -8.37 -19.73 -9.80
C LEU A 115 -8.33 -21.17 -10.28
N GLU A 116 -9.51 -21.76 -10.42
CA GLU A 116 -9.67 -23.07 -11.06
C GLU A 116 -9.29 -23.01 -12.54
N SER A 117 -9.12 -24.17 -13.17
CA SER A 117 -8.84 -24.23 -14.60
C SER A 117 -9.95 -23.53 -15.41
N GLY A 118 -9.56 -22.54 -16.22
CA GLY A 118 -10.48 -21.72 -17.01
C GLY A 118 -11.10 -20.54 -16.27
N ALA A 119 -10.82 -20.34 -14.98
CA ALA A 119 -11.27 -19.17 -14.25
C ALA A 119 -10.46 -17.91 -14.64
N GLU A 120 -11.15 -16.77 -14.62
CA GLU A 120 -10.55 -15.45 -14.84
C GLU A 120 -10.71 -14.60 -13.58
N PHE A 121 -9.72 -13.74 -13.33
CA PHE A 121 -9.80 -12.70 -12.33
C PHE A 121 -9.28 -11.40 -12.93
N SER A 122 -10.01 -10.31 -12.65
CA SER A 122 -9.66 -8.97 -13.07
C SER A 122 -9.73 -8.01 -11.88
N GLY A 123 -8.95 -6.95 -12.00
CA GLY A 123 -8.89 -5.84 -11.06
C GLY A 123 -8.21 -4.67 -11.75
N THR A 124 -8.67 -3.47 -11.45
CA THR A 124 -8.17 -2.23 -12.04
C THR A 124 -7.62 -1.30 -10.96
N TYR A 125 -6.39 -0.85 -11.19
CA TYR A 125 -5.86 0.34 -10.52
C TYR A 125 -5.43 1.34 -11.58
N SER A 126 -5.44 2.62 -11.23
CA SER A 126 -4.97 3.69 -12.09
C SER A 126 -3.92 4.53 -11.38
N ILE A 127 -3.03 5.14 -12.17
CA ILE A 127 -2.02 6.07 -11.68
C ILE A 127 -2.22 7.39 -12.41
N HIS A 128 -2.42 8.47 -11.67
CA HIS A 128 -2.61 9.81 -12.19
C HIS A 128 -1.61 10.78 -11.57
N ALA A 129 -0.97 11.58 -12.42
CA ALA A 129 -0.27 12.77 -11.96
C ALA A 129 -1.27 13.93 -11.86
N ARG A 130 -1.27 14.64 -10.73
CA ARG A 130 -2.09 15.83 -10.50
C ARG A 130 -1.20 17.01 -10.11
N VAL A 131 -1.52 18.19 -10.64
CA VAL A 131 -0.97 19.46 -10.15
C VAL A 131 -2.08 20.14 -9.34
N LEU A 132 -1.79 20.45 -8.08
CA LEU A 132 -2.70 21.19 -7.23
C LEU A 132 -2.67 22.67 -7.61
N GLU A 133 -3.84 23.24 -7.90
CA GLU A 133 -3.98 24.70 -8.01
C GLU A 133 -3.76 25.32 -6.62
N THR A 134 -2.96 26.38 -6.58
CA THR A 134 -2.60 27.13 -5.36
C THR A 134 -3.68 28.10 -4.95
#